data_AF-A0A0E3B9F6-F1
#
_entry.id   AF-A0A0E3B9F6-F1
#
_cell.length_a   1.000
_cell.length_b   1.000
_cell.length_c   1.000
_cell.angle_alpha   90.00
_cell.angle_beta   90.00
_cell.angle_gamma   90.00
#
_symmetry.space_group_name_H-M   'P 1'
#
loop_
_entity.id
_entity.type
_entity.pdbx_description
1 polymer ?
#
loop_
_entity_poly.entity_id
_entity_poly.type
_entity_poly.pdbx_seq_one_letter_code
_entity_poly.pdbx_strand_id
1 'polypeptide(L)'
;MPNAGIVLATMTIGVLGYGVSLVMFVLALRGLGTARTGAYFSTAPFIGAAVALGLLGESTDPAFWLAASLMAWGVWLHLTEHHEHDHVHEPLAHRHMHIHDAHHQHQHAFEWDADTPHAHWHEHVVIVHKHPHFPDIHHRHAH
;
A
#
# COMPACT_ATOMS: atom_id res chain seq x y z
N MET A 1 25.00 -28.20 28.01
CA MET A 1 23.64 -27.67 27.72
C MET A 1 23.77 -26.16 27.54
N PRO A 2 23.19 -25.54 26.49
CA PRO A 2 23.21 -24.09 26.34
C PRO A 2 22.53 -23.41 27.53
N ASN A 3 22.99 -22.20 27.88
CA ASN A 3 22.43 -21.42 28.98
C ASN A 3 20.95 -21.12 28.70
N ALA A 4 20.05 -21.47 29.64
CA ALA A 4 18.61 -21.24 29.51
C ALA A 4 18.25 -19.76 29.26
N GLY A 5 19.02 -18.83 29.84
CA GLY A 5 18.86 -17.39 29.60
C GLY A 5 19.16 -16.99 28.15
N ILE A 6 20.19 -17.57 27.55
CA ILE A 6 20.52 -17.34 26.13
C ILE A 6 19.42 -17.90 25.24
N VAL A 7 18.95 -19.12 25.53
CA VAL A 7 17.85 -19.75 24.77
C VAL A 7 16.59 -18.88 24.83
N LEU A 8 16.21 -18.41 26.02
CA LEU A 8 15.04 -17.55 26.18
C LEU A 8 15.19 -16.22 25.44
N ALA A 9 16.37 -15.59 25.52
CA ALA A 9 16.64 -14.34 24.80
C ALA A 9 16.54 -14.54 23.28
N THR A 10 17.17 -15.58 22.73
CA THR A 10 17.12 -15.88 21.29
C THR A 10 15.70 -16.20 20.84
N MET A 11 14.93 -16.97 21.62
CA MET A 11 13.53 -17.26 21.33
C MET A 11 12.68 -15.97 21.32
N THR A 12 12.93 -15.07 22.27
CA THR A 12 12.20 -13.79 22.37
C THR A 12 12.49 -12.90 21.15
N ILE A 13 13.76 -12.80 20.74
CA ILE A 13 14.16 -12.08 19.53
C ILE A 13 13.48 -12.70 18.29
N GLY A 14 13.44 -14.04 18.21
CA GLY A 14 12.75 -14.74 17.11
C GLY A 14 11.25 -14.44 17.06
N VAL A 15 10.56 -14.54 18.20
CA VAL A 15 9.12 -14.24 18.30
C VAL A 15 8.82 -12.80 17.90
N LEU A 16 9.59 -11.83 18.39
CA LEU A 16 9.36 -10.42 18.08
C LEU A 16 9.75 -10.08 16.63
N GLY A 17 10.94 -10.49 16.21
CA GLY A 17 11.53 -10.14 14.92
C GLY A 17 10.89 -10.85 13.72
N TYR A 18 10.51 -12.13 13.87
CA TYR A 18 9.91 -12.90 12.77
C TYR A 18 8.42 -13.18 12.97
N GLY A 19 7.95 -13.35 14.20
CA GLY A 19 6.53 -13.64 14.48
C GLY A 19 5.67 -12.37 14.46
N VAL A 20 5.79 -11.57 15.52
CA VAL A 20 4.98 -10.36 15.73
C VAL A 20 5.19 -9.35 14.61
N SER A 21 6.45 -9.11 14.22
CA SER A 21 6.78 -8.20 13.11
C SER A 21 6.09 -8.59 11.80
N LEU A 22 6.07 -9.88 11.43
CA LEU A 22 5.44 -10.34 10.19
C LEU A 22 3.92 -10.22 10.24
N VAL A 23 3.29 -10.52 11.38
CA VAL A 23 1.85 -10.29 11.56
C VAL A 23 1.52 -8.80 11.41
N MET A 24 2.29 -7.92 12.05
CA MET A 24 2.10 -6.46 11.92
C MET A 24 2.32 -5.99 10.48
N PHE A 25 3.31 -6.54 9.78
CA PHE A 25 3.55 -6.23 8.37
C PHE A 25 2.37 -6.64 7.48
N VAL A 26 1.82 -7.84 7.65
CA VAL A 26 0.64 -8.30 6.90
C VAL A 26 -0.59 -7.45 7.21
N LEU A 27 -0.80 -7.08 8.48
CA LEU A 27 -1.88 -6.17 8.86
C LEU A 27 -1.70 -4.78 8.25
N ALA A 28 -0.46 -4.28 8.20
CA ALA A 28 -0.15 -3.01 7.55
C ALA A 28 -0.44 -3.08 6.05
N LEU A 29 -0.05 -4.16 5.34
CA LEU A 29 -0.39 -4.35 3.93
C LEU A 29 -1.91 -4.30 3.70
N ARG A 30 -2.69 -4.91 4.60
CA ARG A 30 -4.16 -4.92 4.52
C ARG A 30 -4.78 -3.56 4.85
N GLY A 31 -4.27 -2.84 5.85
CA GLY A 31 -4.87 -1.59 6.34
C GLY A 31 -4.39 -0.35 5.61
N LEU A 32 -3.13 -0.29 5.21
CA LEU A 32 -2.49 0.88 4.58
C LEU A 32 -2.36 0.73 3.07
N GLY A 33 -2.35 -0.52 2.57
CA GLY A 33 -2.07 -0.85 1.17
C GLY A 33 -0.57 -1.08 0.92
N THR A 34 -0.27 -1.88 -0.11
CA THR A 34 1.08 -2.34 -0.44
C THR A 34 2.09 -1.22 -0.62
N ALA A 35 1.74 -0.17 -1.37
CA ALA A 35 2.61 0.97 -1.66
C ALA A 35 3.04 1.71 -0.39
N ARG A 36 2.08 2.11 0.47
CA ARG A 36 2.38 2.84 1.72
C ARG A 36 3.15 1.99 2.71
N THR A 37 2.76 0.72 2.89
CA THR A 37 3.49 -0.19 3.78
C THR A 37 4.91 -0.41 3.30
N GLY A 38 5.12 -0.61 1.99
CA GLY A 38 6.45 -0.76 1.41
C GLY A 38 7.33 0.47 1.66
N ALA A 39 6.78 1.67 1.44
CA ALA A 39 7.52 2.91 1.63
C ALA A 39 7.86 3.23 3.10
N TYR A 40 7.01 2.80 4.05
CA TYR A 40 7.39 2.85 5.48
C TYR A 40 8.43 1.79 5.82
N PHE A 41 8.29 0.57 5.31
CA PHE A 41 9.21 -0.52 5.58
C PHE A 41 10.62 -0.27 5.01
N SER A 42 10.74 0.46 3.90
CA SER A 42 12.04 0.84 3.33
C SER A 42 12.87 1.75 4.22
N THR A 43 12.29 2.31 5.30
CA THR A 43 13.04 3.07 6.32
C THR A 43 13.75 2.18 7.35
N ALA A 44 13.41 0.88 7.44
CA ALA A 44 13.97 -0.04 8.42
C ALA A 44 15.52 -0.12 8.42
N PRO A 45 16.23 -0.09 7.27
CA PRO A 45 17.69 -0.10 7.25
C PRO A 45 18.32 1.09 7.99
N PHE A 46 17.69 2.27 7.97
CA PHE A 46 18.19 3.45 8.68
C PHE A 46 18.02 3.32 10.19
N ILE A 47 16.90 2.74 10.64
CA ILE A 47 16.69 2.44 12.05
C ILE A 47 17.72 1.41 12.53
N GLY A 48 17.94 0.35 11.74
CA GLY A 48 18.97 -0.66 12.03
C GLY A 48 20.36 -0.05 12.14
N ALA A 49 20.74 0.82 11.20
CA ALA A 49 22.00 1.55 11.25
C ALA A 49 22.09 2.47 12.48
N ALA A 50 21.06 3.24 12.81
CA ALA A 50 21.05 4.10 13.98
C ALA A 50 21.24 3.30 15.28
N VAL A 51 20.59 2.14 15.39
CA VAL A 51 20.76 1.21 16.51
C VAL A 51 22.18 0.65 16.56
N ALA A 52 22.74 0.20 15.42
CA ALA A 52 24.09 -0.34 15.38
C ALA A 52 25.16 0.70 15.79
N LEU A 53 25.06 1.92 15.28
CA LEU A 53 26.00 2.98 15.61
C LEU A 53 25.84 3.48 17.04
N GLY A 54 24.60 3.68 17.50
CA GLY A 54 24.32 4.26 18.81
C GLY A 54 24.44 3.29 19.98
N LEU A 55 24.06 2.01 19.80
CA LEU A 55 24.02 1.01 20.87
C LEU A 55 25.17 0.00 20.80
N LEU A 56 25.61 -0.38 19.59
CA LEU A 56 26.68 -1.37 19.42
C LEU A 56 28.07 -0.73 19.21
N GLY A 57 28.12 0.57 18.93
CA GLY A 57 29.37 1.32 18.75
C GLY A 57 30.16 0.91 17.50
N GLU A 58 29.46 0.43 16.46
CA GLU A 58 30.09 0.07 15.20
C GLU A 58 30.72 1.30 14.51
N SER A 59 31.86 1.10 13.84
CA SER A 59 32.54 2.15 13.08
C SER A 59 32.04 2.21 11.64
N THR A 60 31.80 3.42 11.12
CA THR A 60 31.46 3.65 9.71
C THR A 60 32.65 4.13 8.89
N ASP A 61 32.68 3.77 7.62
CA ASP A 61 33.62 4.28 6.61
C ASP A 61 32.89 5.25 5.65
N PRO A 62 33.56 6.12 4.87
CA PRO A 62 32.88 7.02 3.93
C PRO A 62 31.99 6.32 2.90
N ALA A 63 32.32 5.08 2.51
CA ALA A 63 31.47 4.27 1.63
C ALA A 63 30.08 4.00 2.24
N PHE A 64 29.99 3.82 3.57
CA PHE A 64 28.72 3.66 4.26
C PHE A 64 27.83 4.90 4.10
N TRP A 65 28.41 6.09 4.27
CA TRP A 65 27.66 7.34 4.15
C TRP A 65 27.19 7.61 2.73
N LEU A 66 28.00 7.25 1.72
CA LEU A 66 27.59 7.30 0.32
C LEU A 66 26.40 6.36 0.06
N ALA A 67 26.49 5.10 0.50
CA ALA A 67 25.43 4.11 0.34
C ALA A 67 24.14 4.55 1.07
N ALA A 68 24.24 5.01 2.32
CA ALA A 68 23.11 5.51 3.10
C ALA A 68 22.42 6.70 2.41
N SER A 69 23.21 7.62 1.82
CA SER A 69 22.68 8.76 1.08
C SER A 69 21.94 8.33 -0.19
N LEU A 70 22.50 7.40 -0.97
CA LEU A 70 21.86 6.86 -2.17
C LEU A 70 20.56 6.12 -1.84
N MET A 71 20.57 5.32 -0.76
CA MET A 71 19.36 4.66 -0.27
C MET A 71 18.30 5.68 0.16
N ALA A 72 18.70 6.72 0.90
CA ALA A 72 17.77 7.75 1.37
C ALA A 72 17.14 8.51 0.19
N TRP A 73 17.95 8.79 -0.83
CA TRP A 73 17.47 9.35 -2.08
C TRP A 73 16.47 8.43 -2.78
N GLY A 74 16.76 7.13 -2.86
CA GLY A 74 15.83 6.15 -3.44
C GLY A 74 14.49 6.10 -2.70
N VAL A 75 14.51 6.10 -1.36
CA VAL A 75 13.30 6.16 -0.53
C VAL A 75 12.53 7.47 -0.76
N TRP A 76 13.24 8.60 -0.85
CA TRP A 76 12.62 9.89 -1.11
C TRP A 76 11.95 9.95 -2.49
N LEU A 77 12.60 9.45 -3.54
CA LEU A 77 12.00 9.33 -4.87
C LEU A 77 10.74 8.45 -4.84
N HIS A 78 10.83 7.28 -4.20
CA HIS A 78 9.70 6.35 -4.11
C HIS A 78 8.50 6.93 -3.34
N LEU A 79 8.76 7.76 -2.33
CA LEU A 79 7.72 8.44 -1.55
C LEU A 79 7.12 9.66 -2.27
N THR A 80 7.88 10.32 -3.14
CA THR A 80 7.44 11.54 -3.84
C THR A 80 6.88 11.26 -5.24
N GLU A 81 6.95 10.03 -5.70
CA GLU A 81 6.39 9.58 -6.97
C GLU A 81 4.85 9.72 -6.96
N HIS A 82 4.34 10.64 -7.79
CA HIS A 82 2.91 10.80 -8.02
C HIS A 82 2.55 10.16 -9.36
N HIS A 83 1.91 9.00 -9.31
CA HIS A 83 1.36 8.35 -10.50
C HIS A 83 -0.13 8.70 -10.66
N GLU A 84 -0.40 9.67 -11.53
CA GLU A 84 -1.72 9.91 -12.08
C GLU A 84 -1.76 9.33 -13.50
N HIS A 85 -2.62 8.34 -13.72
CA HIS A 85 -2.86 7.79 -15.04
C HIS A 85 -4.28 8.11 -15.49
N ASP A 86 -4.42 8.41 -16.77
CA ASP A 86 -5.73 8.41 -17.42
C ASP A 86 -6.24 6.96 -17.44
N HIS A 87 -7.36 6.72 -16.77
CA HIS A 87 -8.09 5.47 -16.86
C HIS A 87 -9.21 5.64 -17.88
N VAL A 88 -9.24 4.76 -18.89
CA VAL A 88 -10.36 4.61 -19.81
C VAL A 88 -11.17 3.41 -19.33
N HIS A 89 -12.41 3.65 -18.91
CA HIS A 89 -13.37 2.57 -18.66
C HIS A 89 -14.02 2.18 -19.98
N GLU A 90 -13.81 0.95 -20.44
CA GLU A 90 -14.57 0.40 -21.56
C GLU A 90 -16.03 0.15 -21.15
N PRO A 91 -16.98 0.09 -22.12
CA PRO A 91 -18.38 -0.15 -21.81
C PRO A 91 -18.54 -1.49 -21.05
N LEU A 92 -19.14 -1.42 -19.86
CA LEU A 92 -19.41 -2.58 -19.02
C LEU A 92 -20.87 -2.56 -18.58
N ALA A 93 -21.59 -3.64 -18.89
CA ALA A 93 -22.96 -3.85 -18.43
C ALA A 93 -22.97 -4.71 -17.16
N HIS A 94 -23.55 -4.19 -16.08
CA HIS A 94 -23.60 -4.90 -14.79
C HIS A 94 -24.80 -4.52 -13.90
N ARG A 95 -24.91 -5.17 -12.73
CA ARG A 95 -25.90 -4.90 -11.67
C ARG A 95 -25.14 -4.65 -10.38
N HIS A 96 -25.30 -3.46 -9.85
CA HIS A 96 -24.97 -3.19 -8.46
C HIS A 96 -25.89 -2.10 -7.91
N MET A 97 -25.87 -1.96 -6.59
CA MET A 97 -26.48 -0.82 -5.93
C MET A 97 -25.67 0.43 -6.26
N HIS A 98 -26.31 1.48 -6.74
CA HIS A 98 -25.67 2.75 -7.06
C HIS A 98 -26.58 3.95 -6.78
N ILE A 99 -25.96 5.12 -6.74
CA ILE A 99 -26.57 6.46 -6.81
C ILE A 99 -25.99 7.13 -8.06
N HIS A 100 -26.67 8.13 -8.61
CA HIS A 100 -26.23 8.84 -9.80
C HIS A 100 -25.11 9.83 -9.46
N ASP A 101 -23.87 9.39 -9.62
CA ASP A 101 -22.65 10.22 -9.56
C ASP A 101 -22.05 10.42 -10.97
N ALA A 102 -20.82 10.90 -11.05
CA ALA A 102 -20.14 11.10 -12.33
C ALA A 102 -20.02 9.80 -13.17
N HIS A 103 -19.99 8.64 -12.52
CA HIS A 103 -19.87 7.33 -13.16
C HIS A 103 -21.21 6.75 -13.57
N HIS A 104 -22.28 7.10 -12.86
CA HIS A 104 -23.62 6.53 -13.03
C HIS A 104 -24.58 7.52 -13.70
N GLN A 105 -24.26 7.92 -14.92
CA GLN A 105 -25.09 8.80 -15.75
C GLN A 105 -25.83 7.99 -16.82
N HIS A 106 -26.99 7.41 -16.45
CA HIS A 106 -27.83 6.66 -17.39
C HIS A 106 -29.32 6.97 -17.16
N GLN A 107 -30.15 6.66 -18.17
CA GLN A 107 -31.60 6.89 -18.09
C GLN A 107 -32.33 5.66 -17.60
N HIS A 108 -33.37 5.90 -16.80
CA HIS A 108 -34.27 4.87 -16.32
C HIS A 108 -35.56 4.82 -17.14
N ALA A 109 -36.03 3.60 -17.43
CA ALA A 109 -37.33 3.36 -18.04
C ALA A 109 -38.48 3.28 -17.01
N PHE A 110 -38.18 3.48 -15.72
CA PHE A 110 -39.12 3.39 -14.61
C PHE A 110 -39.02 4.63 -13.71
N GLU A 111 -40.07 4.89 -12.91
CA GLU A 111 -40.04 5.95 -11.90
C GLU A 111 -39.01 5.64 -10.82
N TRP A 112 -38.10 6.56 -10.58
CA TRP A 112 -37.01 6.42 -9.63
C TRP A 112 -36.75 7.75 -8.93
N ASP A 113 -36.12 7.69 -7.76
CA ASP A 113 -35.74 8.84 -6.96
C ASP A 113 -34.22 9.02 -6.97
N ALA A 114 -33.76 10.24 -7.24
CA ALA A 114 -32.36 10.60 -7.43
C ALA A 114 -31.51 10.38 -6.17
N ASP A 115 -32.11 10.58 -5.00
CA ASP A 115 -31.41 10.50 -3.70
C ASP A 115 -31.46 9.09 -3.09
N THR A 116 -32.15 8.14 -3.74
CA THR A 116 -32.34 6.79 -3.22
C THR A 116 -31.44 5.77 -3.96
N PRO A 117 -30.57 5.02 -3.24
CA PRO A 117 -29.76 3.96 -3.85
C PRO A 117 -30.64 2.87 -4.47
N HIS A 118 -30.31 2.45 -5.69
CA HIS A 118 -31.08 1.44 -6.42
C HIS A 118 -30.18 0.48 -7.21
N ALA A 119 -30.72 -0.68 -7.59
CA ALA A 119 -29.96 -1.75 -8.26
C ALA A 119 -30.73 -2.37 -9.43
N HIS A 120 -30.22 -2.15 -10.63
CA HIS A 120 -30.80 -2.62 -11.88
C HIS A 120 -29.70 -2.81 -12.93
N TRP A 121 -30.04 -3.47 -14.02
CA TRP A 121 -29.11 -3.71 -15.11
C TRP A 121 -28.89 -2.41 -15.86
N HIS A 122 -27.65 -1.94 -15.92
CA HIS A 122 -27.27 -0.72 -16.61
C HIS A 122 -25.90 -0.89 -17.27
N GLU A 123 -25.63 -0.05 -18.27
CA GLU A 123 -24.38 -0.02 -19.02
C GLU A 123 -23.68 1.31 -18.77
N HIS A 124 -22.42 1.25 -18.35
CA HIS A 124 -21.59 2.44 -18.27
C HIS A 124 -21.08 2.80 -19.67
N VAL A 125 -21.24 4.06 -20.08
CA VAL A 125 -20.58 4.59 -21.28
C VAL A 125 -19.08 4.79 -21.02
N VAL A 126 -18.28 4.93 -22.08
CA VAL A 126 -16.83 5.17 -21.94
C VAL A 126 -16.59 6.45 -21.15
N ILE A 127 -15.93 6.33 -20.00
CA ILE A 127 -15.52 7.46 -19.16
C ILE A 127 -14.00 7.47 -19.10
N VAL A 128 -13.42 8.63 -19.38
CA VAL A 128 -12.00 8.91 -19.15
C VAL A 128 -11.90 9.78 -17.91
N HIS A 129 -11.26 9.28 -16.87
CA HIS A 129 -10.98 10.08 -15.68
C HIS A 129 -9.54 9.88 -15.21
N LYS A 130 -9.05 10.86 -14.44
CA LYS A 130 -7.79 10.77 -13.69
C LYS A 130 -8.11 10.59 -12.23
N HIS A 131 -7.53 9.56 -11.63
CA HIS A 131 -7.39 9.49 -10.18
C HIS A 131 -6.02 8.92 -9.83
N PRO A 132 -5.50 9.22 -8.63
CA PRO A 132 -4.33 8.54 -8.10
C PRO A 132 -4.54 7.03 -8.12
N HIS A 133 -3.55 6.26 -8.56
CA HIS A 133 -3.64 4.80 -8.57
C HIS A 133 -3.66 4.28 -7.13
N PHE A 134 -4.81 3.79 -6.68
CA PHE A 134 -4.92 2.98 -5.47
C PHE A 134 -5.14 1.52 -5.87
N PRO A 135 -4.64 0.53 -5.11
CA PRO A 135 -4.97 -0.87 -5.36
C PRO A 135 -6.47 -1.03 -5.12
N ASP A 136 -7.25 -1.01 -6.20
CA ASP A 136 -8.68 -1.21 -6.15
C ASP A 136 -9.00 -2.64 -6.57
N ILE A 137 -9.61 -3.39 -5.65
CA ILE A 137 -10.10 -4.75 -5.89
C ILE A 137 -11.20 -4.78 -6.96
N HIS A 138 -11.83 -3.64 -7.23
CA HIS A 138 -12.87 -3.47 -8.24
C HIS A 138 -12.31 -3.12 -9.63
N HIS A 139 -11.04 -2.73 -9.74
CA HIS A 139 -10.39 -2.41 -11.01
C HIS A 139 -9.26 -3.39 -11.32
N ARG A 140 -9.59 -4.48 -12.03
CA ARG A 140 -8.57 -5.38 -12.59
C ARG A 140 -8.06 -4.79 -13.91
N HIS A 141 -6.82 -4.34 -13.93
CA HIS A 141 -6.16 -3.93 -15.16
C HIS A 141 -5.78 -5.17 -16.00
N ALA A 142 -6.20 -5.19 -17.26
CA ALA A 142 -5.56 -6.04 -18.26
C ALA A 142 -4.26 -5.34 -18.66
N HIS A 143 -3.13 -5.89 -18.24
CA HIS A 143 -1.81 -5.52 -18.74
C HIS A 143 -1.49 -6.33 -19.99
#